data_AF-A0A1M5N8K4-F1
#
_entry.id   AF-A0A1M5N8K4-F1
#
_cell.length_a   1.000
_cell.length_b   1.000
_cell.length_c   1.000
_cell.angle_alpha   90.00
_cell.angle_beta   90.00
_cell.angle_gamma   90.00
#
_symmetry.space_group_name_H-M   'P 1'
#
loop_
_entity.id
_entity.type
_entity.pdbx_description
1 polymer ?
#
loop_
_entity_poly.entity_id
_entity_poly.type
_entity_poly.pdbx_seq_one_letter_code
_entity_poly.pdbx_strand_id
1 'polypeptide(L)'
;MSQFRIRSLILAGAAAMVLAACNGGRGSAAPETPFTSKAAKGAIFGAACTVTSFNGQVSYGTASSNAEGLISFTLVGELPEDEALLVTCAPAAGATYFNEATGTTLPLPAPISAVISSLAVAAGNGSIAVTPLTNLAALQLRAASNAAGGAIPNAAAASNANTVLAQAFGLSSITALPPTVNATSTGISDPYSLLLAAIAQAAATSGVDPFAFVSSLVGASPSTIDGIQAQLVTALDRIAQTYTVPAATLASVKTAVQNAPTTIVVPVTSGS
;
A
#
# COMPACT_ATOMS: atom_id res chain seq x y z
N MET A 1 -35.93 -49.05 21.93
CA MET A 1 -35.27 -47.76 21.65
C MET A 1 -36.02 -46.69 22.44
N SER A 2 -35.28 -45.99 23.30
CA SER A 2 -35.76 -45.26 24.47
C SER A 2 -36.48 -43.95 24.17
N GLN A 3 -37.35 -43.59 25.10
CA GLN A 3 -38.25 -42.45 25.15
C GLN A 3 -37.66 -41.24 25.90
N PHE A 4 -38.27 -40.07 25.65
CA PHE A 4 -38.44 -38.87 26.49
C PHE A 4 -37.33 -37.81 26.71
N ARG A 5 -37.84 -36.57 26.65
CA ARG A 5 -37.25 -35.22 26.72
C ARG A 5 -36.93 -34.79 28.17
N ILE A 6 -35.99 -33.84 28.35
CA ILE A 6 -35.89 -32.75 29.38
C ILE A 6 -34.74 -31.82 28.90
N ARG A 7 -34.97 -30.59 28.39
CA ARG A 7 -35.14 -29.27 29.04
C ARG A 7 -33.94 -28.75 29.85
N SER A 8 -33.29 -27.68 29.36
CA SER A 8 -32.62 -26.56 30.06
C SER A 8 -32.19 -25.58 28.94
N LEU A 9 -32.78 -24.42 28.66
CA LEU A 9 -33.25 -23.25 29.43
C LEU A 9 -32.13 -22.54 30.20
N ILE A 10 -31.48 -21.56 29.55
CA ILE A 10 -30.93 -20.39 30.22
C ILE A 10 -31.42 -19.15 29.47
N LEU A 11 -32.23 -18.35 30.17
CA LEU A 11 -32.82 -17.07 29.78
C LEU A 11 -32.51 -16.09 30.93
N ALA A 12 -32.43 -14.80 30.60
CA ALA A 12 -32.24 -13.60 31.44
C ALA A 12 -30.77 -13.13 31.56
N GLY A 13 -30.43 -11.85 31.44
CA GLY A 13 -31.24 -10.68 31.79
C GLY A 13 -31.10 -9.47 30.85
N ALA A 14 -31.97 -8.51 31.13
CA ALA A 14 -32.44 -7.44 30.28
C ALA A 14 -31.68 -6.12 30.41
N ALA A 15 -31.82 -5.32 29.34
CA ALA A 15 -32.04 -3.87 29.30
C ALA A 15 -31.07 -2.91 30.01
N ALA A 16 -30.51 -2.00 29.22
CA ALA A 16 -30.58 -0.58 29.51
C ALA A 16 -30.75 0.20 28.20
N MET A 17 -31.96 0.74 28.00
CA MET A 17 -32.20 1.84 27.07
C MET A 17 -31.53 3.10 27.64
N VAL A 18 -30.71 3.77 26.83
CA VAL A 18 -30.48 5.22 26.98
C VAL A 18 -30.80 5.86 25.64
N LEU A 19 -32.06 6.28 25.53
CA LEU A 19 -32.51 7.25 24.56
C LEU A 19 -32.01 8.62 25.06
N ALA A 20 -30.84 9.06 24.62
CA ALA A 20 -30.42 10.45 24.77
C ALA A 20 -30.90 11.22 23.54
N ALA A 21 -31.98 11.96 23.72
CA ALA A 21 -32.55 12.84 22.73
C ALA A 21 -31.62 14.04 22.44
N CYS A 22 -31.47 14.28 21.14
CA CYS A 22 -31.26 15.53 20.43
C CYS A 22 -31.48 16.84 21.23
N ASN A 23 -30.43 17.65 21.34
CA ASN A 23 -30.43 19.12 21.19
C ASN A 23 -28.95 19.56 21.28
N GLY A 24 -28.33 20.35 20.41
CA GLY A 24 -28.76 21.22 19.34
C GLY A 24 -27.64 22.25 19.20
N GLY A 25 -27.23 22.58 17.97
CA GLY A 25 -26.50 23.81 17.71
C GLY A 25 -25.05 23.67 17.23
N ARG A 26 -24.88 24.24 16.03
CA ARG A 26 -23.67 24.77 15.41
C ARG A 26 -22.75 23.72 14.80
N GLY A 27 -22.69 23.77 13.47
CA GLY A 27 -21.68 23.11 12.67
C GLY A 27 -20.30 23.57 13.14
N SER A 28 -19.70 22.77 14.00
CA SER A 28 -18.25 22.64 14.01
C SER A 28 -17.93 21.80 12.80
N ALA A 29 -17.16 22.34 11.86
CA ALA A 29 -16.48 21.51 10.88
C ALA A 29 -15.88 20.32 11.65
N ALA A 30 -16.17 19.10 11.17
CA ALA A 30 -15.59 17.90 11.75
C ALA A 30 -14.08 18.14 11.90
N PRO A 31 -13.46 17.74 13.02
CA PRO A 31 -12.04 17.95 13.22
C PRO A 31 -11.28 17.39 12.01
N GLU A 32 -10.66 18.30 11.24
CA GLU A 32 -9.83 17.94 10.10
C GLU A 32 -8.64 17.15 10.66
N THR A 33 -8.60 15.85 10.40
CA THR A 33 -7.47 15.01 10.78
C THR A 33 -6.42 15.09 9.66
N PRO A 34 -5.26 15.73 9.90
CA PRO A 34 -4.20 15.79 8.90
C PRO A 34 -3.66 14.38 8.68
N PHE A 35 -3.73 13.88 7.45
CA PHE A 35 -3.17 12.61 7.04
C PHE A 35 -2.02 12.88 6.08
N THR A 36 -0.80 12.49 6.45
CA THR A 36 0.35 12.65 5.55
C THR A 36 0.59 11.34 4.79
N SER A 37 1.23 11.43 3.64
CA SER A 37 1.80 10.31 2.90
C SER A 37 3.10 10.80 2.26
N LYS A 38 3.98 9.90 1.86
CA LYS A 38 5.20 10.28 1.14
C LYS A 38 5.53 9.25 0.08
N ALA A 39 5.79 9.72 -1.12
CA ALA A 39 6.34 8.87 -2.17
C ALA A 39 7.76 8.49 -1.77
N ALA A 40 8.05 7.19 -1.76
CA ALA A 40 9.31 6.69 -1.25
C ALA A 40 9.99 5.83 -2.31
N LYS A 41 11.24 6.21 -2.60
CA LYS A 41 12.12 5.63 -3.63
C LYS A 41 11.43 5.49 -5.00
N GLY A 42 11.25 6.63 -5.63
CA GLY A 42 10.19 6.97 -6.57
C GLY A 42 9.48 8.24 -6.15
N ALA A 43 10.14 9.08 -5.32
CA ALA A 43 9.57 10.32 -4.79
C ALA A 43 8.90 11.06 -5.93
N ILE A 44 7.57 11.13 -5.87
CA ILE A 44 6.77 11.77 -6.88
C ILE A 44 6.82 13.24 -6.54
N PHE A 45 7.19 14.08 -7.50
CA PHE A 45 7.25 15.52 -7.31
C PHE A 45 6.18 16.18 -8.17
N GLY A 46 5.37 17.07 -7.58
CA GLY A 46 4.35 17.82 -8.31
C GLY A 46 3.18 16.99 -8.84
N ALA A 47 2.95 15.78 -8.33
CA ALA A 47 1.75 15.03 -8.70
C ALA A 47 0.55 15.48 -7.88
N ALA A 48 -0.62 15.49 -8.53
CA ALA A 48 -1.89 15.65 -7.86
C ALA A 48 -2.29 14.29 -7.25
N CYS A 49 -2.49 14.26 -5.94
CA CYS A 49 -2.88 13.07 -5.21
C CYS A 49 -4.27 13.23 -4.60
N THR A 50 -5.03 12.15 -4.58
CA THR A 50 -6.40 12.12 -4.06
C THR A 50 -6.60 10.90 -3.16
N VAL A 51 -7.28 11.10 -2.03
CA VAL A 51 -7.82 10.00 -1.22
C VAL A 51 -9.25 9.76 -1.68
N THR A 52 -9.57 8.52 -2.06
CA THR A 52 -10.91 8.13 -2.52
C THR A 52 -11.39 6.84 -1.86
N SER A 53 -12.69 6.59 -1.91
CA SER A 53 -13.27 5.26 -1.71
C SER A 53 -12.61 4.25 -2.66
N PHE A 54 -12.68 2.96 -2.33
CA PHE A 54 -11.99 1.93 -3.12
C PHE A 54 -12.47 1.86 -4.58
N ASN A 55 -13.76 2.12 -4.78
CA ASN A 55 -14.42 2.19 -6.09
C ASN A 55 -14.22 3.55 -6.81
N GLY A 56 -13.53 4.51 -6.19
CA GLY A 56 -13.23 5.83 -6.75
C GLY A 56 -14.41 6.80 -6.84
N GLN A 57 -15.57 6.45 -6.27
CA GLN A 57 -16.80 7.27 -6.38
C GLN A 57 -16.82 8.48 -5.43
N VAL A 58 -16.19 8.35 -4.26
CA VAL A 58 -16.17 9.41 -3.23
C VAL A 58 -14.73 9.88 -3.05
N SER A 59 -14.51 11.19 -3.07
CA SER A 59 -13.22 11.80 -2.73
C SER A 59 -13.26 12.35 -1.31
N TYR A 60 -12.29 11.95 -0.50
CA TYR A 60 -12.13 12.35 0.89
C TYR A 60 -11.02 13.39 1.06
N GLY A 61 -10.32 13.79 0.00
CA GLY A 61 -9.28 14.81 0.08
C GLY A 61 -8.37 14.82 -1.13
N THR A 62 -7.78 15.98 -1.39
CA THR A 62 -6.83 16.21 -2.48
C THR A 62 -5.61 16.95 -1.97
N ALA A 63 -4.44 16.61 -2.46
CA ALA A 63 -3.18 17.27 -2.12
C ALA A 63 -2.21 17.19 -3.31
N SER A 64 -1.05 17.82 -3.19
CA SER A 64 0.04 17.65 -4.16
C SER A 64 1.31 17.22 -3.45
N SER A 65 2.12 16.43 -4.13
CA SER A 65 3.42 16.03 -3.60
C SER A 65 4.42 17.18 -3.67
N ASN A 66 5.11 17.43 -2.56
CA ASN A 66 6.09 18.51 -2.43
C ASN A 66 7.50 18.09 -2.95
N ALA A 67 8.50 18.94 -2.74
CA ALA A 67 9.89 18.71 -3.19
C ALA A 67 10.58 17.52 -2.50
N GLU A 68 10.05 17.07 -1.35
CA GLU A 68 10.51 15.88 -0.63
C GLU A 68 9.69 14.63 -0.96
N GLY A 69 8.71 14.75 -1.87
CA GLY A 69 7.75 13.70 -2.20
C GLY A 69 6.69 13.48 -1.11
N LEU A 70 6.60 14.35 -0.10
CA LEU A 70 5.60 14.34 0.96
C LEU A 70 4.29 14.94 0.42
N ILE A 71 3.17 14.37 0.84
CA ILE A 71 1.81 14.74 0.47
C ILE A 71 1.01 14.83 1.77
N SER A 72 0.59 16.02 2.15
CA SER A 72 -0.25 16.22 3.34
C SER A 72 -1.68 16.46 2.90
N PHE A 73 -2.56 15.53 3.24
CA PHE A 73 -3.99 15.61 2.97
C PHE A 73 -4.71 16.28 4.13
N THR A 74 -5.57 17.23 3.77
CA THR A 74 -6.71 17.61 4.61
C THR A 74 -7.89 16.75 4.18
N LEU A 75 -8.35 15.89 5.09
CA LEU A 75 -9.48 15.02 4.81
C LEU A 75 -10.79 15.77 5.03
N VAL A 76 -11.76 15.49 4.17
CA VAL A 76 -13.09 16.11 4.17
C VAL A 76 -14.18 15.06 4.29
N GLY A 77 -15.26 15.41 4.99
CA GLY A 77 -16.39 14.53 5.21
C GLY A 77 -16.16 13.47 6.31
N GLU A 78 -17.13 12.58 6.45
CA GLU A 78 -17.05 11.42 7.34
C GLU A 78 -16.41 10.25 6.60
N LEU A 79 -15.34 9.70 7.17
CA LEU A 79 -14.69 8.52 6.62
C LEU A 79 -15.52 7.27 6.94
N PRO A 80 -15.64 6.31 6.00
CA PRO A 80 -16.34 5.07 6.26
C PRO A 80 -15.60 4.25 7.34
N GLU A 81 -16.33 3.71 8.31
CA GLU A 81 -15.72 3.01 9.45
C GLU A 81 -15.04 1.67 9.06
N ASP A 82 -15.49 1.00 7.99
CA ASP A 82 -14.95 -0.29 7.56
C ASP A 82 -14.78 -0.39 6.02
N GLU A 83 -14.00 0.52 5.44
CA GLU A 83 -13.67 0.48 4.00
C GLU A 83 -12.16 0.54 3.77
N ALA A 84 -11.71 -0.15 2.71
CA ALA A 84 -10.44 0.17 2.08
C ALA A 84 -10.55 1.53 1.37
N LEU A 85 -9.52 2.37 1.52
CA LEU A 85 -9.40 3.62 0.76
C LEU A 85 -8.19 3.54 -0.16
N LEU A 86 -8.20 4.38 -1.20
CA LEU A 86 -7.09 4.50 -2.13
C LEU A 86 -6.49 5.89 -2.08
N VAL A 87 -5.18 5.95 -1.92
CA VAL A 87 -4.39 7.15 -2.23
C VAL A 87 -3.91 6.99 -3.65
N THR A 88 -4.35 7.84 -4.57
CA THR A 88 -3.92 7.80 -5.97
C THR A 88 -3.21 9.09 -6.32
N CYS A 89 -1.98 8.99 -6.82
CA CYS A 89 -1.21 10.12 -7.34
C CYS A 89 -1.17 10.02 -8.87
N ALA A 90 -1.78 11.00 -9.53
CA ALA A 90 -1.89 11.06 -10.98
C ALA A 90 -0.80 11.96 -11.58
N PRO A 91 -0.34 11.65 -12.80
CA PRO A 91 0.56 12.54 -13.52
C PRO A 91 -0.15 13.86 -13.82
N ALA A 92 0.46 14.95 -13.35
CA ALA A 92 0.13 16.31 -13.73
C ALA A 92 1.25 16.87 -14.63
N ALA A 93 1.05 18.03 -15.26
CA ALA A 93 2.12 18.69 -15.99
C ALA A 93 3.31 18.96 -15.05
N GLY A 94 4.49 18.44 -15.41
CA GLY A 94 5.69 18.53 -14.57
C GLY A 94 5.80 17.48 -13.46
N ALA A 95 4.83 16.56 -13.34
CA ALA A 95 4.93 15.46 -12.39
C ALA A 95 6.06 14.50 -12.77
N THR A 96 6.97 14.27 -11.85
CA THR A 96 8.14 13.40 -12.05
C THR A 96 8.28 12.39 -10.92
N TYR A 97 9.03 11.32 -11.14
CA TYR A 97 9.49 10.42 -10.09
C TYR A 97 11.02 10.34 -10.12
N PHE A 98 11.64 10.18 -8.96
CA PHE A 98 13.07 9.86 -8.88
C PHE A 98 13.31 8.39 -9.25
N ASN A 99 14.16 8.13 -10.24
CA ASN A 99 14.57 6.78 -10.61
C ASN A 99 15.90 6.44 -9.94
N GLU A 100 15.87 5.53 -8.96
CA GLU A 100 17.02 5.13 -8.15
C GLU A 100 18.09 4.40 -8.97
N ALA A 101 17.71 3.72 -10.05
CA ALA A 101 18.66 2.97 -10.87
C ALA A 101 19.54 3.90 -11.70
N THR A 102 18.98 5.02 -12.16
CA THR A 102 19.69 6.01 -13.00
C THR A 102 20.14 7.24 -12.22
N GLY A 103 19.61 7.46 -11.01
CA GLY A 103 19.82 8.66 -10.22
C GLY A 103 19.18 9.92 -10.82
N THR A 104 18.22 9.78 -11.73
CA THR A 104 17.60 10.89 -12.47
C THR A 104 16.12 11.00 -12.19
N THR A 105 15.56 12.20 -12.30
CA THR A 105 14.11 12.40 -12.31
C THR A 105 13.56 12.11 -13.71
N LEU A 106 12.48 11.34 -13.78
CA LEU A 106 11.80 10.97 -15.02
C LEU A 106 10.32 11.36 -14.93
N PRO A 107 9.62 11.61 -16.05
CA PRO A 107 8.18 11.86 -16.04
C PRO A 107 7.42 10.71 -15.37
N LEU A 108 6.42 11.02 -14.54
CA LEU A 108 5.54 9.99 -13.97
C LEU A 108 4.68 9.39 -15.12
N PRO A 109 4.81 8.10 -15.44
CA PRO A 109 4.23 7.55 -16.67
C PRO A 109 2.73 7.25 -16.56
N ALA A 110 2.24 6.95 -15.36
CA ALA A 110 0.85 6.58 -15.10
C ALA A 110 0.45 6.92 -13.65
N PRO A 111 -0.86 6.98 -13.34
CA PRO A 111 -1.31 7.07 -11.97
C PRO A 111 -0.81 5.88 -11.14
N ILE A 112 -0.40 6.15 -9.90
CA ILE A 112 0.00 5.11 -8.96
C ILE A 112 -0.86 5.20 -7.72
N SER A 113 -1.20 4.04 -7.16
CA SER A 113 -2.08 3.96 -6.01
C SER A 113 -1.39 3.32 -4.81
N ALA A 114 -1.90 3.59 -3.62
CA ALA A 114 -1.62 2.84 -2.41
C ALA A 114 -2.95 2.53 -1.72
N VAL A 115 -3.07 1.34 -1.16
CA VAL A 115 -4.25 0.96 -0.38
C VAL A 115 -4.02 1.26 1.10
N ILE A 116 -4.97 1.96 1.72
CA ILE A 116 -5.00 2.24 3.16
C ILE A 116 -6.29 1.72 3.78
N SER A 117 -6.20 1.40 5.06
CA SER A 117 -7.36 1.08 5.90
C SER A 117 -7.96 2.38 6.42
N SER A 118 -9.29 2.57 6.32
CA SER A 118 -9.96 3.75 6.89
C SER A 118 -9.75 3.87 8.40
N LEU A 119 -9.66 2.75 9.12
CA LEU A 119 -9.33 2.69 10.55
C LEU A 119 -7.94 3.30 10.85
N ALA A 120 -6.95 3.05 9.99
CA ALA A 120 -5.62 3.63 10.17
C ALA A 120 -5.63 5.16 10.01
N VAL A 121 -6.49 5.66 9.11
CA VAL A 121 -6.69 7.09 8.88
C VAL A 121 -7.43 7.73 10.06
N ALA A 122 -8.53 7.10 10.52
CA ALA A 122 -9.33 7.58 11.65
C ALA A 122 -8.52 7.62 12.96
N ALA A 123 -7.58 6.68 13.15
CA ALA A 123 -6.67 6.66 14.28
C ALA A 123 -5.59 7.77 14.25
N GLY A 124 -5.55 8.61 13.21
CA GLY A 124 -4.54 9.66 13.07
C GLY A 124 -3.13 9.13 12.80
N ASN A 125 -2.98 7.88 12.36
CA ASN A 125 -1.70 7.29 11.96
C ASN A 125 -1.30 7.84 10.59
N GLY A 126 -0.84 9.08 10.57
CA GLY A 126 -0.88 9.94 9.39
C GLY A 126 0.33 9.83 8.47
N SER A 127 0.78 8.65 8.07
CA SER A 127 1.82 8.49 7.03
C SER A 127 1.72 7.17 6.29
N ILE A 128 1.45 7.21 4.98
CA ILE A 128 1.66 6.06 4.07
C ILE A 128 2.74 6.33 3.03
N ALA A 129 3.57 5.33 2.73
CA ALA A 129 4.43 5.34 1.57
C ALA A 129 3.65 5.05 0.28
N VAL A 130 3.76 5.91 -0.75
CA VAL A 130 3.28 5.57 -2.11
C VAL A 130 4.47 5.05 -2.91
N THR A 131 4.53 3.74 -3.13
CA THR A 131 5.67 3.02 -3.74
C THR A 131 5.18 1.98 -4.76
N PRO A 132 6.07 1.41 -5.59
CA PRO A 132 5.74 0.26 -6.41
C PRO A 132 5.09 -0.89 -5.62
N LEU A 133 5.53 -1.18 -4.40
CA LEU A 133 4.94 -2.25 -3.60
C LEU A 133 3.54 -1.90 -3.08
N THR A 134 3.30 -0.69 -2.59
CA THR A 134 1.93 -0.31 -2.18
C THR A 134 0.98 -0.24 -3.37
N ASN A 135 1.50 0.07 -4.57
CA ASN A 135 0.76 -0.01 -5.81
C ASN A 135 0.41 -1.45 -6.19
N LEU A 136 1.36 -2.37 -6.06
CA LEU A 136 1.09 -3.79 -6.25
C LEU A 136 0.03 -4.31 -5.28
N ALA A 137 0.07 -3.90 -4.00
CA ALA A 137 -0.97 -4.26 -3.02
C ALA A 137 -2.36 -3.73 -3.45
N ALA A 138 -2.44 -2.47 -3.90
CA ALA A 138 -3.68 -1.89 -4.39
C ALA A 138 -4.20 -2.62 -5.65
N LEU A 139 -3.32 -2.95 -6.59
CA LEU A 139 -3.69 -3.67 -7.82
C LEU A 139 -4.17 -5.10 -7.53
N GLN A 140 -3.51 -5.81 -6.62
CA GLN A 140 -3.94 -7.16 -6.24
C GLN A 140 -5.28 -7.15 -5.51
N LEU A 141 -5.48 -6.20 -4.59
CA LEU A 141 -6.78 -6.06 -3.92
C LEU A 141 -7.88 -5.71 -4.92
N ARG A 142 -7.58 -4.89 -5.93
CA ARG A 142 -8.54 -4.55 -7.00
C ARG A 142 -8.85 -5.74 -7.89
N ALA A 143 -7.84 -6.54 -8.25
CA ALA A 143 -8.06 -7.79 -8.98
C ALA A 143 -8.94 -8.78 -8.19
N ALA A 144 -8.70 -8.90 -6.88
CA ALA A 144 -9.50 -9.75 -6.00
C ALA A 144 -10.95 -9.23 -5.87
N SER A 145 -11.14 -7.92 -5.70
CA SER A 145 -12.46 -7.27 -5.67
C SER A 145 -13.23 -7.51 -6.97
N ASN A 146 -12.57 -7.37 -8.13
CA ASN A 146 -13.18 -7.66 -9.43
C ASN A 146 -13.59 -9.13 -9.56
N ALA A 147 -12.75 -10.06 -9.11
CA ALA A 147 -13.08 -11.49 -9.08
C ALA A 147 -14.27 -11.80 -8.15
N ALA A 148 -14.48 -10.98 -7.12
CA ALA A 148 -15.64 -11.03 -6.22
C ALA A 148 -16.85 -10.21 -6.71
N GLY A 149 -16.93 -9.88 -8.01
CA GLY A 149 -18.06 -9.15 -8.59
C GLY A 149 -18.06 -7.65 -8.30
N GLY A 150 -16.91 -7.06 -7.98
CA GLY A 150 -16.77 -5.63 -7.67
C GLY A 150 -17.11 -5.27 -6.22
N ALA A 151 -17.09 -6.24 -5.32
CA ALA A 151 -17.31 -6.00 -3.90
C ALA A 151 -16.27 -5.02 -3.33
N ILE A 152 -16.74 -4.02 -2.59
CA ILE A 152 -15.87 -3.04 -1.92
C ILE A 152 -15.14 -3.74 -0.77
N PRO A 153 -13.79 -3.83 -0.80
CA PRO A 153 -13.04 -4.44 0.28
C PRO A 153 -13.12 -3.60 1.55
N ASN A 154 -13.16 -4.28 2.68
CA ASN A 154 -13.21 -3.62 3.98
C ASN A 154 -11.81 -3.21 4.49
N ALA A 155 -11.77 -2.55 5.65
CA ALA A 155 -10.54 -2.03 6.23
C ALA A 155 -9.51 -3.14 6.57
N ALA A 156 -9.99 -4.32 6.94
CA ALA A 156 -9.16 -5.50 7.20
C ALA A 156 -8.53 -6.06 5.93
N ALA A 157 -9.26 -6.08 4.81
CA ALA A 157 -8.73 -6.53 3.51
C ALA A 157 -7.59 -5.64 3.03
N ALA A 158 -7.69 -4.31 3.21
CA ALA A 158 -6.59 -3.37 2.94
C ALA A 158 -5.33 -3.67 3.78
N SER A 159 -5.50 -3.83 5.10
CA SER A 159 -4.38 -4.14 6.01
C SER A 159 -3.74 -5.49 5.68
N ASN A 160 -4.56 -6.48 5.35
CA ASN A 160 -4.09 -7.81 4.97
C ASN A 160 -3.35 -7.78 3.63
N ALA A 161 -3.83 -7.06 2.62
CA ALA A 161 -3.13 -6.89 1.33
C ALA A 161 -1.71 -6.34 1.54
N ASN A 162 -1.59 -5.30 2.36
CA ASN A 162 -0.29 -4.71 2.70
C ASN A 162 0.61 -5.68 3.47
N THR A 163 0.05 -6.42 4.43
CA THR A 163 0.79 -7.36 5.28
C THR A 163 1.29 -8.57 4.50
N VAL A 164 0.42 -9.18 3.69
CA VAL A 164 0.77 -10.33 2.86
C VAL A 164 1.88 -9.96 1.89
N LEU A 165 1.78 -8.78 1.24
CA LEU A 165 2.81 -8.34 0.32
C LEU A 165 4.13 -8.00 1.04
N ALA A 166 4.07 -7.38 2.22
CA ALA A 166 5.27 -7.16 3.02
C ALA A 166 5.96 -8.49 3.37
N GLN A 167 5.21 -9.47 3.86
CA GLN A 167 5.71 -10.79 4.23
C GLN A 167 6.26 -11.57 3.04
N ALA A 168 5.61 -11.49 1.88
CA ALA A 168 6.07 -12.09 0.63
C ALA A 168 7.49 -11.64 0.26
N PHE A 169 7.85 -10.41 0.64
CA PHE A 169 9.17 -9.83 0.38
C PHE A 169 10.06 -9.72 1.63
N GLY A 170 9.68 -10.38 2.73
CA GLY A 170 10.47 -10.39 3.97
C GLY A 170 10.57 -9.03 4.65
N LEU A 171 9.61 -8.14 4.39
CA LEU A 171 9.51 -6.81 4.99
C LEU A 171 8.57 -6.84 6.19
N SER A 172 8.83 -5.97 7.16
CA SER A 172 7.92 -5.74 8.30
C SER A 172 6.69 -4.92 7.91
N SER A 173 6.83 -4.00 6.96
CA SER A 173 5.75 -3.18 6.41
C SER A 173 6.14 -2.59 5.07
N ILE A 174 5.16 -2.43 4.17
CA ILE A 174 5.29 -1.63 2.94
C ILE A 174 4.63 -0.26 3.04
N THR A 175 3.83 -0.01 4.10
CA THR A 175 3.15 1.27 4.32
C THR A 175 4.01 2.26 5.06
N ALA A 176 5.03 1.79 5.80
CA ALA A 176 6.02 2.64 6.45
C ALA A 176 6.84 3.41 5.42
N LEU A 177 7.23 4.64 5.74
CA LEU A 177 8.10 5.46 4.89
C LEU A 177 9.54 4.90 4.91
N PRO A 178 10.05 4.29 3.81
CA PRO A 178 11.43 3.87 3.79
C PRO A 178 12.37 5.08 3.76
N PRO A 179 13.59 4.95 4.31
CA PRO A 179 14.63 5.94 4.16
C PRO A 179 14.91 6.29 2.68
N THR A 180 15.12 7.57 2.41
CA THR A 180 15.54 8.02 1.08
C THR A 180 16.95 7.50 0.80
N VAL A 181 17.16 6.85 -0.35
CA VAL A 181 18.48 6.52 -0.87
C VAL A 181 18.63 7.27 -2.19
N ASN A 182 19.71 8.04 -2.33
CA ASN A 182 20.00 8.87 -3.49
C ASN A 182 21.49 8.78 -3.87
N ALA A 183 21.91 9.56 -4.86
CA ALA A 183 23.29 9.56 -5.35
C ALA A 183 24.35 9.95 -4.28
N THR A 184 23.92 10.57 -3.18
CA THR A 184 24.81 10.93 -2.05
C THR A 184 24.81 9.87 -0.95
N SER A 185 23.95 8.85 -1.02
CA SER A 185 23.91 7.77 -0.04
C SER A 185 25.11 6.83 -0.22
N THR A 186 25.88 6.63 0.86
CA THR A 186 27.06 5.74 0.85
C THR A 186 26.70 4.27 1.09
N GLY A 187 25.47 3.98 1.51
CA GLY A 187 24.99 2.63 1.76
C GLY A 187 23.48 2.50 1.90
N ILE A 188 23.01 1.26 1.93
CA ILE A 188 21.61 0.88 2.12
C ILE A 188 21.54 -0.21 3.18
N SER A 189 21.02 0.14 4.36
CA SER A 189 20.87 -0.79 5.49
C SER A 189 19.45 -1.31 5.67
N ASP A 190 18.45 -0.57 5.18
CA ASP A 190 17.03 -0.91 5.31
C ASP A 190 16.58 -1.89 4.21
N PRO A 191 15.96 -3.05 4.57
CA PRO A 191 15.48 -4.04 3.60
C PRO A 191 14.47 -3.49 2.60
N TYR A 192 13.52 -2.66 3.04
CA TYR A 192 12.50 -2.11 2.14
C TYR A 192 13.13 -1.18 1.11
N SER A 193 14.04 -0.32 1.57
CA SER A 193 14.88 0.51 0.74
C SER A 193 15.66 -0.29 -0.30
N LEU A 194 16.33 -1.37 0.12
CA LEU A 194 17.11 -2.21 -0.77
C LEU A 194 16.24 -2.85 -1.86
N LEU A 195 15.05 -3.35 -1.49
CA LEU A 195 14.13 -3.96 -2.43
C LEU A 195 13.57 -2.97 -3.46
N LEU A 196 13.18 -1.77 -3.04
CA LEU A 196 12.70 -0.74 -3.96
C LEU A 196 13.78 -0.34 -4.98
N ALA A 197 15.03 -0.22 -4.54
CA ALA A 197 16.14 0.01 -5.45
C ALA A 197 16.31 -1.16 -6.43
N ALA A 198 16.18 -2.41 -5.96
CA ALA A 198 16.27 -3.60 -6.82
C ALA A 198 15.16 -3.65 -7.88
N ILE A 199 13.93 -3.27 -7.51
CA ILE A 199 12.81 -3.11 -8.45
C ILE A 199 13.16 -2.08 -9.51
N ALA A 200 13.66 -0.91 -9.12
CA ALA A 200 14.06 0.13 -10.07
C ALA A 200 15.15 -0.35 -11.04
N GLN A 201 16.15 -1.07 -10.53
CA GLN A 201 17.25 -1.61 -11.34
C GLN A 201 16.81 -2.76 -12.26
N ALA A 202 15.88 -3.62 -11.83
CA ALA A 202 15.30 -4.68 -12.64
C ALA A 202 14.41 -4.10 -13.77
N ALA A 203 13.59 -3.10 -13.43
CA ALA A 203 12.76 -2.37 -14.39
C ALA A 203 13.61 -1.69 -15.47
N ALA A 204 14.67 -0.97 -15.07
CA ALA A 204 15.62 -0.34 -15.99
C ALA A 204 16.28 -1.34 -16.94
N THR A 205 16.64 -2.53 -16.44
CA THR A 205 17.21 -3.61 -17.27
C THR A 205 16.22 -4.15 -18.29
N SER A 206 14.92 -4.11 -17.95
CA SER A 206 13.83 -4.58 -18.79
C SER A 206 13.25 -3.49 -19.70
N GLY A 207 13.77 -2.27 -19.64
CA GLY A 207 13.29 -1.13 -20.45
C GLY A 207 11.89 -0.63 -20.06
N VAL A 208 11.46 -0.90 -18.83
CA VAL A 208 10.15 -0.47 -18.30
C VAL A 208 10.35 0.39 -17.05
N ASP A 209 9.32 1.15 -16.66
CA ASP A 209 9.35 1.88 -15.39
C ASP A 209 9.09 0.93 -14.19
N PRO A 210 9.50 1.31 -12.97
CA PRO A 210 9.34 0.47 -11.78
C PRO A 210 7.89 0.09 -11.46
N PHE A 211 6.92 0.93 -11.83
CA PHE A 211 5.51 0.68 -11.57
C PHE A 211 4.93 -0.31 -12.58
N ALA A 212 5.28 -0.21 -13.86
CA ALA A 212 4.96 -1.20 -14.87
C ALA A 212 5.58 -2.57 -14.54
N PHE A 213 6.83 -2.59 -14.05
CA PHE A 213 7.52 -3.81 -13.63
C PHE A 213 6.78 -4.55 -12.50
N VAL A 214 6.35 -3.86 -11.45
CA VAL A 214 5.58 -4.52 -10.38
C VAL A 214 4.16 -4.85 -10.83
N SER A 215 3.56 -4.05 -11.73
CA SER A 215 2.22 -4.32 -12.25
C SER A 215 2.15 -5.62 -13.04
N SER A 216 3.24 -6.03 -13.69
CA SER A 216 3.31 -7.33 -14.39
C SER A 216 3.27 -8.53 -13.45
N LEU A 217 3.40 -8.35 -12.13
CA LEU A 217 3.21 -9.42 -11.14
C LEU A 217 1.74 -9.72 -10.87
N VAL A 218 0.81 -8.84 -11.25
CA VAL A 218 -0.62 -9.03 -11.01
C VAL A 218 -1.15 -10.14 -11.93
N GLY A 219 -1.56 -11.27 -11.37
CA GLY A 219 -2.06 -12.41 -12.14
C GLY A 219 -1.00 -13.13 -12.98
N ALA A 220 0.29 -12.88 -12.70
CA ALA A 220 1.40 -13.51 -13.40
C ALA A 220 1.39 -15.04 -13.23
N SER A 221 1.79 -15.76 -14.28
CA SER A 221 2.03 -17.21 -14.17
C SER A 221 3.22 -17.49 -13.23
N PRO A 222 3.31 -18.69 -12.62
CA PRO A 222 4.46 -19.07 -11.81
C PRO A 222 5.80 -18.87 -12.54
N SER A 223 5.87 -19.25 -13.82
CA SER A 223 7.07 -19.05 -14.65
C SER A 223 7.45 -17.57 -14.86
N THR A 224 6.47 -16.67 -14.92
CA THR A 224 6.71 -15.23 -15.03
C THR A 224 7.26 -14.71 -13.70
N ILE A 225 6.73 -15.18 -12.58
CA ILE A 225 7.19 -14.82 -11.24
C ILE A 225 8.62 -15.31 -11.02
N ASP A 226 8.94 -16.55 -11.39
CA ASP A 226 10.31 -17.09 -11.31
C ASP A 226 11.30 -16.21 -12.10
N GLY A 227 10.92 -15.78 -13.31
CA GLY A 227 11.71 -14.87 -14.12
C GLY A 227 11.94 -13.51 -13.45
N ILE A 228 10.89 -12.93 -12.86
CA ILE A 228 10.98 -11.65 -12.12
C ILE A 228 11.83 -11.79 -10.85
N GLN A 229 11.69 -12.90 -10.11
CA GLN A 229 12.52 -13.18 -8.93
C GLN A 229 13.99 -13.27 -9.30
N ALA A 230 14.34 -13.96 -10.40
CA ALA A 230 15.70 -14.04 -10.90
C ALA A 230 16.25 -12.66 -11.32
N GLN A 231 15.42 -11.83 -11.96
CA GLN A 231 15.78 -10.44 -12.30
C GLN A 231 16.02 -9.59 -11.05
N LEU A 232 15.18 -9.72 -10.02
CA LEU A 232 15.34 -9.00 -8.75
C LEU A 232 16.58 -9.44 -7.99
N VAL A 233 16.90 -10.74 -7.95
CA VAL A 233 18.15 -11.23 -7.34
C VAL A 233 19.38 -10.66 -8.08
N THR A 234 19.34 -10.64 -9.41
CA THR A 234 20.40 -10.04 -10.22
C THR A 234 20.53 -8.53 -9.98
N ALA A 235 19.40 -7.84 -9.82
CA ALA A 235 19.37 -6.41 -9.52
C ALA A 235 19.93 -6.10 -8.12
N LEU A 236 19.63 -6.94 -7.12
CA LEU A 236 20.21 -6.86 -5.78
C LEU A 236 21.73 -6.98 -5.80
N ASP A 237 22.27 -7.90 -6.62
CA ASP A 237 23.71 -8.03 -6.80
C ASP A 237 24.35 -6.79 -7.42
N ARG A 238 23.71 -6.19 -8.42
CA ARG A 238 24.21 -4.94 -9.02
C ARG A 238 24.21 -3.79 -8.02
N ILE A 239 23.15 -3.65 -7.22
CA ILE A 239 23.07 -2.59 -6.19
C ILE A 239 24.16 -2.76 -5.14
N ALA A 240 24.45 -3.99 -4.72
CA ALA A 240 25.53 -4.25 -3.78
C ALA A 240 26.94 -3.96 -4.34
N GLN A 241 27.09 -3.81 -5.66
CA GLN A 241 28.33 -3.34 -6.28
C GLN A 241 28.45 -1.81 -6.27
N THR A 242 27.32 -1.10 -6.26
CA THR A 242 27.28 0.38 -6.27
C THR A 242 27.22 0.96 -4.86
N TYR A 243 26.53 0.30 -3.92
CA TYR A 243 26.28 0.79 -2.57
C TYR A 243 26.84 -0.17 -1.52
N THR A 244 27.26 0.39 -0.38
CA THR A 244 27.57 -0.43 0.79
C THR A 244 26.29 -1.03 1.36
N VAL A 245 26.12 -2.34 1.21
CA VAL A 245 24.98 -3.08 1.77
C VAL A 245 25.49 -4.09 2.80
N PRO A 246 24.97 -4.12 4.04
CA PRO A 246 25.32 -5.16 4.99
C PRO A 246 25.01 -6.55 4.41
N ALA A 247 25.98 -7.47 4.46
CA ALA A 247 25.83 -8.80 3.85
C ALA A 247 24.61 -9.57 4.38
N ALA A 248 24.28 -9.41 5.67
CA ALA A 248 23.09 -9.99 6.28
C ALA A 248 21.79 -9.43 5.68
N THR A 249 21.71 -8.11 5.45
CA THR A 249 20.56 -7.46 4.79
C THR A 249 20.42 -7.93 3.34
N LEU A 250 21.52 -8.02 2.60
CA LEU A 250 21.49 -8.51 1.23
C LEU A 250 21.01 -9.96 1.16
N ALA A 251 21.54 -10.82 2.04
CA ALA A 251 21.17 -12.23 2.09
C ALA A 251 19.71 -12.42 2.49
N SER A 252 19.20 -11.65 3.46
CA SER A 252 17.81 -11.75 3.90
C SER A 252 16.83 -11.32 2.80
N VAL A 253 17.09 -10.20 2.12
CA VAL A 253 16.24 -9.72 1.01
C VAL A 253 16.29 -10.68 -0.17
N LYS A 254 17.46 -11.22 -0.53
CA LYS A 254 17.56 -12.25 -1.59
C LYS A 254 16.75 -13.49 -1.27
N THR A 255 16.88 -14.00 -0.04
CA THR A 255 16.15 -15.17 0.43
C THR A 255 14.65 -14.91 0.38
N ALA A 256 14.21 -13.73 0.80
CA ALA A 256 12.81 -13.34 0.77
C ALA A 256 12.27 -13.25 -0.67
N VAL A 257 13.00 -12.62 -1.59
CA VAL A 257 12.63 -12.56 -3.01
C VAL A 257 12.53 -13.95 -3.63
N GLN A 258 13.47 -14.86 -3.34
CA GLN A 258 13.48 -16.23 -3.87
C GLN A 258 12.36 -17.10 -3.30
N ASN A 259 11.97 -16.85 -2.05
CA ASN A 259 10.89 -17.59 -1.38
C ASN A 259 9.54 -16.89 -1.49
N ALA A 260 9.45 -15.77 -2.21
CA ALA A 260 8.20 -15.04 -2.37
C ALA A 260 7.18 -15.98 -3.04
N PRO A 261 5.95 -16.04 -2.52
CA PRO A 261 4.94 -16.95 -3.05
C PRO A 261 4.64 -16.63 -4.52
N THR A 262 4.52 -17.68 -5.33
CA THR A 262 4.13 -17.59 -6.75
C THR A 262 2.64 -17.27 -6.93
N THR A 263 1.91 -17.07 -5.85
CA THR A 263 0.55 -16.56 -5.87
C THR A 263 0.33 -15.74 -4.62
N ILE A 264 0.01 -14.46 -4.79
CA ILE A 264 -0.37 -13.59 -3.68
C ILE A 264 -1.89 -13.50 -3.69
N VAL A 265 -2.53 -14.22 -2.77
CA VAL A 265 -3.99 -14.22 -2.63
C VAL A 265 -4.35 -13.20 -1.57
N VAL A 266 -5.01 -12.12 -1.99
CA VAL A 266 -5.63 -11.16 -1.08
C VAL A 266 -7.10 -11.54 -0.91
N PRO A 267 -7.52 -12.15 0.22
CA PRO A 267 -8.92 -12.44 0.46
C PRO A 267 -9.73 -11.14 0.51
N VAL A 268 -10.87 -11.12 -0.19
CA VAL A 268 -11.84 -10.03 -0.09
C VAL A 268 -12.88 -10.43 0.94
N THR A 269 -12.85 -9.79 2.10
CA THR A 269 -14.00 -9.72 2.99
C THR A 269 -14.75 -8.43 2.66
N SER A 270 -15.98 -8.56 2.17
CA SER A 270 -16.87 -7.41 1.96
C SER A 270 -17.32 -6.86 3.31
N GLY A 271 -17.33 -5.53 3.45
CA GLY A 271 -18.04 -4.87 4.56
C GLY A 271 -19.55 -5.13 4.43
N SER A 272 -20.20 -5.48 5.53
CA SER A 272 -21.66 -5.68 5.63
C SER A 272 -22.40 -4.36 5.69
#